data_AF-A0A846ZQ23-F1
#
_entry.id   AF-A0A846ZQ23-F1
#
_cell.length_a   1.000
_cell.length_b   1.000
_cell.length_c   1.000
_cell.angle_alpha   90.00
_cell.angle_beta   90.00
_cell.angle_gamma   90.00
#
_symmetry.space_group_name_H-M   'P 1'
#
loop_
_entity.id
_entity.type
_entity.pdbx_description
1 polymer ?
#
loop_
_entity_poly.entity_id
_entity_poly.type
_entity_poly.pdbx_seq_one_letter_code
_entity_poly.pdbx_strand_id
1 'polypeptide(L)' 'MFSTAVIAGSTIRFGSRLISVGDSEGMVLRIAGKPSSREPVENRFGALRGYRLEYDFDNKTVFITVIQGRVSDIQEIYR' A
#
# COMPACT_ATOMS: atom_id res chain seq x y z
N MET A 1 20.61 6.45 -16.91
CA MET A 1 19.15 6.31 -16.69
C MET A 1 18.83 6.96 -15.37
N PHE A 2 18.13 8.08 -15.38
CA PHE A 2 17.71 8.78 -14.15
C PHE A 2 16.36 8.20 -13.73
N SER A 3 16.33 7.37 -12.70
CA SER A 3 15.07 6.97 -12.07
C SER A 3 14.58 8.15 -11.25
N THR A 4 13.60 8.88 -11.77
CA THR A 4 12.87 9.86 -10.96
C THR A 4 12.07 9.07 -9.92
N ALA A 5 12.57 9.00 -8.69
CA ALA A 5 11.75 8.63 -7.55
C ALA A 5 10.70 9.73 -7.38
N VAL A 6 9.53 9.52 -7.97
CA VAL A 6 8.35 10.35 -7.72
C VAL A 6 7.97 10.13 -6.26
N ILE A 7 8.35 11.08 -5.39
CA ILE A 7 7.72 11.23 -4.07
C ILE A 7 6.37 11.91 -4.32
N ALA A 8 5.43 11.17 -4.91
CA ALA A 8 4.05 11.58 -4.88
C ALA A 8 3.54 11.33 -3.46
N GLY A 9 2.74 12.24 -2.92
CA GLY A 9 1.80 11.86 -1.86
C GLY A 9 0.83 10.84 -2.45
N SER A 10 1.25 9.57 -2.49
CA SER A 10 0.59 8.55 -3.28
C SER A 10 -0.84 8.39 -2.79
N THR A 11 -1.78 8.60 -3.70
CA THR A 11 -3.21 8.41 -3.46
C THR A 11 -3.72 7.47 -4.54
N ILE A 12 -4.54 6.50 -4.16
CA ILE A 12 -5.15 5.57 -5.09
C ILE A 12 -6.66 5.51 -4.92
N ARG A 13 -7.36 5.35 -6.05
CA ARG A 13 -8.80 5.19 -6.09
C ARG A 13 -9.20 3.72 -5.97
N PHE A 14 -10.05 3.43 -5.00
CA PHE A 14 -10.76 2.18 -4.86
C PHE A 14 -12.26 2.44 -5.00
N GLY A 15 -12.84 2.08 -6.15
CA GLY A 15 -14.21 2.42 -6.50
C GLY A 15 -14.44 3.93 -6.48
N SER A 16 -15.37 4.39 -5.63
CA SER A 16 -15.71 5.81 -5.47
C SER A 16 -14.87 6.55 -4.42
N ARG A 17 -13.97 5.86 -3.70
CA ARG A 17 -13.21 6.42 -2.58
C ARG A 17 -11.72 6.46 -2.88
N LEU A 18 -11.01 7.31 -2.14
CA LEU A 18 -9.56 7.46 -2.22
C LEU A 18 -8.90 6.91 -0.94
N ILE A 19 -7.71 6.36 -1.11
CA ILE A 19 -6.80 5.97 -0.04
C ILE A 19 -5.50 6.72 -0.26
N SER A 20 -5.01 7.40 0.77
CA SER A 20 -3.81 8.23 0.71
C SER A 20 -2.78 7.80 1.76
N VAL A 21 -1.52 8.16 1.53
CA VAL A 21 -0.48 8.09 2.56
C VAL A 21 -0.95 8.85 3.83
N GLY A 22 -0.78 8.21 4.99
CA GLY A 22 -1.24 8.70 6.29
C GLY A 22 -2.57 8.12 6.78
N ASP A 23 -3.40 7.57 5.88
CA ASP A 23 -4.64 6.91 6.25
C ASP A 23 -4.38 5.70 7.17
N SER A 24 -5.32 5.41 8.06
CA SER A 24 -5.21 4.24 8.94
C SER A 24 -5.43 2.92 8.17
N GLU A 25 -4.77 1.85 8.60
CA GLU A 25 -5.00 0.49 8.06
C GLU A 25 -6.49 0.10 8.07
N GLY A 26 -7.20 0.39 9.15
CA GLY A 26 -8.64 0.10 9.25
C GLY A 26 -9.47 0.84 8.19
N MET A 27 -9.08 2.07 7.82
CA MET A 27 -9.71 2.79 6.72
C MET A 27 -9.42 2.14 5.37
N VAL A 28 -8.18 1.70 5.15
CA VAL A 28 -7.80 0.94 3.95
C VAL A 28 -8.66 -0.32 3.82
N LEU A 29 -8.71 -1.15 4.84
CA LEU A 29 -9.49 -2.41 4.82
C LEU A 29 -11.00 -2.17 4.65
N ARG A 30 -11.53 -1.06 5.19
CA ARG A 30 -12.93 -0.68 5.00
C ARG A 30 -13.25 -0.22 3.57
N ILE A 31 -12.29 0.40 2.89
CA ILE A 31 -12.47 0.96 1.54
C ILE A 31 -12.15 -0.09 0.47
N ALA A 32 -11.00 -0.73 0.59
CA ALA A 32 -10.47 -1.68 -0.37
C ALA A 32 -10.94 -3.13 -0.13
N GLY A 33 -11.48 -3.42 1.05
CA GLY A 33 -11.88 -4.77 1.44
C GLY A 33 -10.69 -5.60 1.94
N LYS A 34 -10.84 -6.92 1.84
CA LYS A 34 -9.79 -7.87 2.22
C LYS A 34 -8.70 -7.89 1.13
N PRO A 35 -7.42 -7.74 1.49
CA PRO A 35 -6.32 -7.86 0.52
C PRO A 35 -6.16 -9.30 0.03
N SER A 36 -5.61 -9.47 -1.18
CA SER A 36 -5.19 -10.75 -1.74
C SER A 36 -4.10 -11.39 -0.86
N SER A 37 -3.12 -10.59 -0.45
CA SER A 37 -2.00 -11.01 0.38
C SER A 37 -1.67 -9.97 1.44
N ARG A 38 -1.12 -10.44 2.57
CA ARG A 38 -0.63 -9.60 3.67
C ARG A 38 0.73 -10.13 4.11
N GLU A 39 1.77 -9.38 3.80
CA GLU A 39 3.15 -9.77 4.10
C GLU A 39 3.74 -8.88 5.21
N PRO A 40 4.46 -9.45 6.18
CA PRO A 40 5.15 -8.65 7.18
C PRO A 40 6.27 -7.85 6.52
N VAL A 41 6.40 -6.59 6.92
CA VAL A 41 7.55 -5.75 6.59
C VAL A 41 8.45 -5.72 7.81
N GLU A 42 9.66 -6.25 7.66
CA GLU A 42 10.65 -6.35 8.72
C GLU A 42 11.82 -5.38 8.46
N ASN A 43 12.49 -4.95 9.53
CA ASN A 43 13.75 -4.23 9.39
C ASN A 43 14.91 -5.21 9.12
N ARG A 44 16.11 -4.68 8.86
CA ARG A 44 17.34 -5.48 8.64
C ARG A 44 17.74 -6.41 9.80
N PHE A 45 17.09 -6.30 10.95
CA PHE A 45 17.32 -7.10 12.15
C PHE A 45 16.18 -8.10 12.41
N GLY A 46 15.22 -8.26 11.49
CA GLY A 46 14.07 -9.16 11.63
C GLY A 46 12.96 -8.64 12.55
N ALA A 47 13.00 -7.37 12.97
CA ALA A 47 11.91 -6.82 13.78
C ALA A 47 10.76 -6.36 12.88
N LEU A 48 9.55 -6.80 13.21
CA LEU A 48 8.32 -6.39 12.54
C LEU A 48 8.14 -4.86 12.61
N ARG A 49 7.97 -4.23 11.45
CA ARG A 49 7.69 -2.79 11.30
C ARG A 49 6.27 -2.51 10.86
N GLY A 50 5.64 -3.46 10.16
CA GLY A 50 4.26 -3.33 9.70
C GLY A 50 3.94 -4.38 8.66
N TYR A 51 3.07 -4.03 7.72
CA TYR A 51 2.54 -4.98 6.74
C TYR A 51 2.43 -4.35 5.35
N ARG A 52 2.71 -5.14 4.33
CA ARG A 52 2.39 -4.83 2.93
C ARG A 52 1.10 -5.56 2.57
N LEU A 53 0.11 -4.79 2.16
CA LEU A 53 -1.17 -5.30 1.67
C LEU A 53 -1.16 -5.29 0.15
N GLU A 54 -1.59 -6.40 -0.46
CA GLU A 54 -1.66 -6.54 -1.91
C GLU A 54 -3.11 -6.61 -2.38
N TYR A 55 -3.42 -5.86 -3.43
CA TYR A 55 -4.72 -5.87 -4.11
C TYR A 55 -4.52 -6.08 -5.60
N ASP A 56 -5.00 -7.20 -6.11
CA ASP A 56 -4.92 -7.53 -7.53
C ASP A 56 -6.13 -7.01 -8.30
N PHE A 57 -5.83 -6.37 -9.42
CA PHE A 57 -6.79 -5.99 -10.45
C PHE A 57 -6.38 -6.65 -11.76
N ASP A 58 -7.28 -6.65 -12.76
CA ASP A 58 -7.01 -7.29 -14.04
C ASP A 58 -5.73 -6.80 -14.72
N ASN A 59 -5.45 -5.49 -14.68
CA ASN A 59 -4.35 -4.84 -15.39
C ASN A 59 -3.19 -4.36 -14.50
N LYS A 60 -3.30 -4.50 -13.18
CA LYS A 60 -2.28 -4.04 -12.23
C LYS A 60 -2.42 -4.70 -10.86
N THR A 61 -1.35 -4.66 -10.09
CA THR A 61 -1.35 -4.99 -8.67
C THR A 61 -1.01 -3.73 -7.87
N VAL A 62 -1.73 -3.50 -6.79
CA VAL A 62 -1.54 -2.36 -5.89
C VAL A 62 -0.95 -2.85 -4.58
N PHE A 63 0.21 -2.33 -4.21
CA PHE A 63 0.81 -2.52 -2.91
C PHE A 63 0.54 -1.31 -2.02
N ILE A 64 -0.02 -1.56 -0.84
CA ILE A 64 -0.20 -0.55 0.21
C ILE A 64 0.64 -0.98 1.40
N THR A 65 1.68 -0.21 1.70
CA THR A 65 2.53 -0.47 2.87
C THR A 65 1.99 0.30 4.06
N VAL A 66 1.76 -0.41 5.15
CA VAL A 66 1.30 0.13 6.43
C VAL A 66 2.40 -0.03 7.46
N ILE A 67 2.85 1.07 8.04
CA ILE A 67 3.83 1.12 9.13
C ILE A 67 3.20 1.83 10.32
N GLN A 68 3.33 1.24 11.52
CA GLN A 68 2.71 1.77 12.74
C GLN A 68 1.19 2.07 12.59
N GLY A 69 0.49 1.23 11.82
CA GLY A 69 -0.97 1.34 11.62
C GLY A 69 -1.42 2.41 10.62
N ARG A 70 -0.49 3.08 9.93
CA ARG A 70 -0.78 4.08 8.89
C ARG A 70 -0.13 3.72 7.57
N VAL A 71 -0.80 4.09 6.47
CA VAL A 71 -0.24 3.97 5.13
C VAL A 71 1.03 4.82 5.06
N SER A 72 2.16 4.18 4.80
CA SER A 72 3.45 4.85 4.59
C SER A 72 3.80 4.97 3.12
N ASP A 73 3.31 4.06 2.28
CA ASP A 73 3.61 4.01 0.85
C ASP A 73 2.48 3.33 0.06
N ILE A 74 2.28 3.77 -1.18
CA ILE A 74 1.36 3.15 -2.14
C ILE A 74 2.09 3.02 -3.48
N GLN A 75 2.10 1.82 -4.04
CA GLN A 75 2.73 1.50 -5.32
C GLN A 75 1.76 0.74 -6.23
N GLU A 76 1.76 1.10 -7.51
CA GLU A 76 1.00 0.42 -8.55
C GLU A 76 1.97 -0.25 -9.54
N ILE A 77 1.83 -1.56 -9.74
CA ILE A 77 2.60 -2.32 -10.72
C ILE A 77 1.66 -2.78 -11.82
N TYR A 78 1.81 -2.21 -13.01
CA TYR A 78 1.01 -2.56 -14.20
C TYR A 78 1.56 -3.84 -14.86
N ARG A 79 0.66 -4.65 -15.40
CA ARG A 79 0.98 -5.88 -16.13
C ARG A 79 1.15 -5.63 -17.62
#